data_AF-A0A4U8Z0N0-F1
#
_entry.id   AF-A0A4U8Z0N0-F1
#
_cell.length_a   1.000
_cell.length_b   1.000
_cell.length_c   1.000
_cell.angle_alpha   90.00
_cell.angle_beta   90.00
_cell.angle_gamma   90.00
#
_symmetry.space_group_name_H-M   'P 1'
#
loop_
_entity.id
_entity.type
_entity.pdbx_description
1 polymer ?
#
loop_
_entity_poly.entity_id
_entity_poly.type
_entity_poly.pdbx_seq_one_letter_code
_entity_poly.pdbx_strand_id
1 'polypeptide(L)' 'MLAAWRDDYNTRRPHSRLGWRTPAEYAATFEPQRVQARRSMVGSAPAPVAHPAQTSITIRRSELKTG' A
#
# COMPACT_ATOMS: atom_id res chain seq x y z
N MET A 1 -17.69 13.33 11.36
CA MET A 1 -18.37 13.22 10.05
C MET A 1 -17.89 12.05 9.18
N LEU A 2 -16.59 11.87 8.94
CA LEU A 2 -16.08 10.80 8.05
C LEU A 2 -16.45 9.37 8.48
N ALA A 3 -16.45 9.08 9.79
CA ALA A 3 -16.80 7.76 10.32
C ALA A 3 -18.26 7.38 10.03
N ALA A 4 -19.19 8.33 10.23
CA ALA A 4 -20.61 8.11 9.96
C ALA A 4 -20.89 7.89 8.46
N TRP A 5 -20.19 8.62 7.59
CA TRP A 5 -20.29 8.40 6.14
C TRP A 5 -19.75 7.03 5.72
N ARG A 6 -18.59 6.63 6.26
CA ARG A 6 -18.01 5.30 6.00
C ARG A 6 -18.96 4.18 6.42
N ASP A 7 -19.56 4.32 7.60
CA ASP A 7 -20.53 3.37 8.12
C ASP A 7 -21.76 3.27 7.20
N ASP A 8 -22.36 4.40 6.83
CA ASP A 8 -23.50 4.47 5.90
C ASP A 8 -23.19 3.78 4.56
N TYR A 9 -22.03 4.09 3.98
CA TYR A 9 -21.62 3.52 2.71
C TYR A 9 -21.42 2.00 2.78
N ASN A 10 -20.75 1.52 3.83
CA ASN A 10 -20.39 0.11 3.94
C ASN A 10 -21.56 -0.79 4.36
N THR A 11 -22.55 -0.25 5.09
CA THR A 11 -23.58 -1.07 5.75
C THR A 11 -25.00 -0.85 5.24
N ARG A 12 -25.30 0.30 4.61
CA ARG A 12 -26.68 0.67 4.26
C ARG A 12 -26.92 0.85 2.76
N ARG A 13 -25.87 0.88 1.95
CA ARG A 13 -25.98 1.15 0.51
C ARG A 13 -25.74 -0.11 -0.32
N PRO A 14 -26.79 -0.68 -0.94
CA PRO A 14 -26.62 -1.77 -1.90
C PRO A 14 -26.02 -1.24 -3.21
N HIS A 15 -25.05 -1.97 -3.76
CA HIS A 15 -24.35 -1.57 -4.99
C HIS A 15 -24.67 -2.57 -6.11
N SER A 16 -25.01 -2.07 -7.30
CA SER A 16 -25.36 -2.92 -8.46
C SER A 16 -24.24 -3.89 -8.85
N ARG A 17 -22.98 -3.46 -8.76
CA ARG A 17 -21.81 -4.30 -9.02
C ARG A 17 -21.63 -5.45 -8.03
N LEU A 18 -22.20 -5.34 -6.83
CA LEU A 18 -22.18 -6.37 -5.80
C LEU A 18 -23.48 -7.21 -5.80
N GLY A 19 -24.28 -7.13 -6.87
CA GLY A 19 -25.57 -7.82 -6.95
C GLY A 19 -26.62 -7.22 -6.01
N TRP A 20 -26.60 -5.89 -5.84
CA TRP A 20 -27.45 -5.16 -4.89
C TRP A 20 -27.20 -5.52 -3.42
N ARG A 21 -26.00 -5.97 -3.09
CA ARG A 21 -25.54 -6.18 -1.72
C ARG A 21 -24.73 -4.99 -1.23
N THR A 22 -24.67 -4.81 0.08
CA THR A 22 -23.79 -3.83 0.71
C THR A 22 -22.33 -4.31 0.68
N PRO A 23 -21.34 -3.40 0.73
CA PRO A 23 -19.94 -3.79 0.81
C PRO A 23 -19.63 -4.72 1.99
N ALA A 24 -20.25 -4.51 3.15
CA ALA A 24 -20.08 -5.35 4.33
C ALA A 24 -20.64 -6.77 4.11
N GLU A 25 -21.83 -6.91 3.53
CA GLU A 25 -22.39 -8.23 3.22
C GLU A 25 -21.53 -8.96 2.21
N TYR A 26 -21.07 -8.28 1.16
CA TYR A 26 -20.15 -8.86 0.18
C TYR A 26 -18.83 -9.29 0.82
N ALA A 27 -18.29 -8.50 1.76
CA ALA A 27 -17.10 -8.86 2.50
C ALA A 27 -17.31 -10.13 3.35
N ALA A 28 -18.49 -10.30 3.95
CA ALA A 28 -18.83 -11.47 4.75
C ALA A 28 -18.92 -12.78 3.94
N THR A 29 -19.07 -12.71 2.61
CA THR A 29 -18.99 -13.91 1.75
C THR A 29 -17.57 -14.39 1.48
N PHE A 30 -16.56 -13.57 1.73
CA PHE A 30 -15.23 -14.12 1.88
C PHE A 30 -15.25 -14.87 3.21
N GLU A 31 -15.25 -16.21 3.17
CA GLU A 31 -14.84 -16.97 4.34
C GLU A 31 -13.59 -16.29 4.91
N PRO A 32 -13.40 -16.21 6.24
CA PRO A 32 -12.12 -15.80 6.80
C PRO A 32 -11.11 -16.80 6.28
N GLN A 33 -10.50 -16.48 5.13
CA GLN A 33 -9.64 -17.36 4.38
C GLN A 33 -8.43 -17.46 5.24
N ARG A 34 -8.53 -18.47 6.12
CA ARG A 34 -7.68 -18.85 7.23
C ARG A 34 -6.36 -18.21 7.00
N VAL A 35 -6.02 -17.17 7.77
CA VAL A 35 -4.71 -16.51 7.83
C VAL A 35 -3.68 -17.41 7.17
N GLN A 36 -3.60 -17.37 5.83
CA GLN A 36 -2.74 -18.29 5.13
C GLN A 36 -1.48 -17.51 5.28
N ALA A 37 -0.79 -17.77 6.40
CA ALA A 37 0.47 -17.15 6.77
C ALA A 37 1.20 -17.00 5.45
N ARG A 38 1.37 -15.73 5.01
CA ARG A 38 1.83 -15.42 3.66
C ARG A 38 2.98 -16.37 3.40
N ARG A 39 2.78 -17.35 2.51
CA ARG A 39 3.70 -18.51 2.44
C ARG A 39 5.11 -18.08 2.04
N SER A 40 5.27 -16.82 1.63
CA SER A 40 6.53 -16.17 1.39
C SER A 40 6.64 -14.87 2.19
N MET A 41 7.72 -14.77 2.99
CA MET A 41 8.25 -13.52 3.53
C MET A 41 9.04 -12.74 2.46
N VAL A 42 9.40 -13.38 1.36
CA VAL A 42 10.04 -12.78 0.20
C VAL A 42 8.96 -12.22 -0.73
N GLY A 43 8.96 -10.90 -0.91
CA GLY A 43 8.09 -10.23 -1.88
C GLY A 43 8.46 -10.61 -3.32
N SER A 44 7.53 -10.45 -4.26
CA SER A 44 7.74 -10.79 -5.68
C SER A 44 8.69 -9.83 -6.43
N ALA A 45 9.34 -8.91 -5.72
CA ALA A 45 10.26 -7.98 -6.34
C ALA A 45 11.55 -8.72 -6.73
N PRO A 46 12.00 -8.62 -7.99
CA PRO A 46 13.31 -9.14 -8.37
C PRO A 46 14.40 -8.41 -7.58
N ALA A 47 15.51 -9.10 -7.32
CA ALA A 47 16.66 -8.48 -6.65
C ALA A 47 17.15 -7.26 -7.48
N PRO A 48 17.54 -6.16 -6.82
CA PRO A 48 18.01 -4.97 -7.52
C PRO A 48 19.24 -5.32 -8.37
N VAL A 49 19.15 -5.02 -9.67
CA VAL A 49 20.18 -5.34 -10.68
C VAL A 49 21.29 -4.28 -10.72
N ALA A 50 21.12 -3.18 -10.00
CA ALA A 50 22.09 -2.08 -9.97
C ALA A 50 23.22 -2.39 -8.99
N HIS A 51 24.46 -2.34 -9.47
CA HIS A 51 25.64 -2.32 -8.61
C HIS A 51 25.73 -0.94 -7.92
N PRO A 52 26.10 -0.87 -6.62
CA PRO A 52 26.30 0.40 -5.96
C PRO A 52 27.46 1.16 -6.61
N ALA A 53 27.21 2.39 -7.07
CA ALA A 53 28.25 3.27 -7.57
C ALA A 53 29.20 3.66 -6.42
N GLN A 54 30.51 3.48 -6.62
CA GLN A 54 31.52 3.90 -5.65
C GLN A 54 31.48 5.43 -5.51
N THR A 55 31.16 5.92 -4.31
CA THR A 55 31.18 7.34 -3.97
C THR A 55 32.63 7.85 -3.94
N SER A 56 33.14 8.31 -5.08
CA SER A 56 34.34 9.13 -5.14
C SER A 56 33.95 10.58 -5.42
N ILE A 57 33.40 11.28 -4.42
CA ILE A 57 33.42 12.75 -4.41
C ILE A 57 34.43 13.19 -3.36
N THR A 58 35.71 12.99 -3.69
CA THR A 58 36.79 13.72 -3.03
C THR A 58 36.77 15.15 -3.57
N ILE A 59 36.19 16.04 -2.77
CA ILE A 59 36.57 17.45 -2.60
C ILE A 59 36.98 18.18 -3.89
N ARG A 60 36.03 18.89 -4.52
CA ARG A 60 36.36 19.99 -5.43
C ARG A 60 35.50 21.22 -5.13
N ARG A 61 36.06 22.02 -4.21
CA ARG A 61 36.18 23.49 -4.25
C ARG A 61 35.02 24.27 -4.89
N SER A 62 34.23 24.96 -4.07
CA SER A 62 34.12 26.43 -4.08
C SER A 62 33.00 26.87 -3.14
N GLU A 63 33.31 27.36 -1.94
CA GLU A 63 32.44 28.31 -1.26
C GLU A 63 33.22 29.61 -1.05
N LEU A 64 32.83 30.62 -1.82
CA LEU A 64 33.24 32.00 -1.66
C LEU A 64 32.58 32.52 -0.38
N LYS A 65 33.38 32.88 0.63
CA LYS A 65 32.90 33.54 1.83
C LYS A 65 32.94 35.06 1.64
N THR A 66 31.77 35.67 1.53
CA THR A 66 31.57 37.10 1.77
C THR A 66 31.13 37.28 3.21
N GLY A 67 31.88 38.09 3.96
CA GLY A 67 31.59 38.53 5.33
C GLY A 67 32.60 39.60 5.70
#